data_AF-A0A8S4RJL3-F1
#
_entry.id   AF-A0A8S4RJL3-F1
#
_cell.length_a   1.000
_cell.length_b   1.000
_cell.length_c   1.000
_cell.angle_alpha   90.00
_cell.angle_beta   90.00
_cell.angle_gamma   90.00
#
_symmetry.space_group_name_H-M   'P 1'
#
loop_
_entity.id
_entity.type
_entity.pdbx_description
1 polymer ?
#
loop_
_entity_poly.entity_id
_entity_poly.type
_entity_poly.pdbx_seq_one_letter_code
_entity_poly.pdbx_strand_id
1 'polypeptide(L)'
;MVCGNPSPIYRAPPYRACKEHILQSDGLLAQFAATLLSESKAKREEGWWVVIGDPKSNTLLSIKRVSLGRSAKVRLDFVCGAPGRHNYTLYFMSDAYLGADQEYKFNVDVEDAASESSDSE
;
A
#
# COMPACT_ATOMS: atom_id res chain seq x y z
N MET A 1 33.74 -8.26 1.97
CA MET A 1 32.83 -7.09 1.96
C MET A 1 31.70 -7.44 1.00
N VAL A 2 30.65 -8.09 1.51
CA VAL A 2 29.58 -8.68 0.67
C VAL A 2 28.57 -7.59 0.35
N CYS A 3 28.26 -7.50 -0.94
CA CYS A 3 27.36 -6.57 -1.60
C CYS A 3 25.97 -6.55 -0.93
N GLY A 4 25.63 -5.44 -0.28
CA GLY A 4 24.28 -5.20 0.23
C GLY A 4 23.37 -4.74 -0.90
N ASN A 5 22.39 -5.57 -1.27
CA ASN A 5 21.36 -5.26 -2.26
C ASN A 5 20.66 -3.92 -1.94
N PRO A 6 20.64 -2.95 -2.87
CA PRO A 6 19.87 -1.72 -2.70
C PRO A 6 18.38 -2.05 -2.88
N SER A 7 17.56 -1.65 -1.91
CA SER A 7 16.10 -1.77 -2.00
C SER A 7 15.60 -1.11 -3.29
N PRO A 8 14.67 -1.72 -4.06
CA PRO A 8 14.02 -1.05 -5.15
C PRO A 8 13.07 -0.01 -4.55
N ILE A 9 13.56 1.22 -4.41
CA ILE A 9 12.68 2.39 -4.32
C ILE A 9 11.94 2.40 -5.64
N TYR A 10 10.71 1.89 -5.64
CA TYR A 10 9.81 2.00 -6.78
C TYR A 10 9.58 3.51 -6.98
N ARG A 11 10.43 4.14 -7.79
CA ARG A 11 10.17 5.49 -8.27
C ARG A 11 8.89 5.37 -9.07
N ALA A 12 7.82 5.97 -8.58
CA ALA A 12 6.71 6.31 -9.45
C ALA A 12 7.32 7.01 -10.68
N PRO A 13 7.12 6.48 -11.91
CA PRO A 13 7.61 7.15 -13.09
C PRO A 13 7.04 8.57 -13.10
N PRO A 14 7.82 9.57 -13.54
CA PRO A 14 7.34 10.93 -13.64
C PRO A 14 6.39 11.02 -14.84
N TYR A 15 5.25 10.34 -14.82
CA TYR A 15 4.10 10.77 -15.60
C TYR A 15 3.48 11.98 -14.89
N ARG A 16 4.33 13.01 -14.71
CA ARG A 16 3.90 14.40 -14.62
C ARG A 16 3.22 14.69 -15.95
N ALA A 17 1.90 14.68 -15.91
CA ALA A 17 1.01 15.18 -16.94
C ALA A 17 1.23 14.54 -18.33
N CYS A 18 0.22 13.80 -18.82
CA CYS A 18 -0.10 13.87 -20.23
C CYS A 18 -0.28 15.36 -20.54
N LYS A 19 0.79 15.99 -21.02
CA LYS A 19 0.83 17.39 -21.38
C LYS A 19 -0.05 17.47 -22.62
N GLU A 20 -1.25 18.01 -22.45
CA GLU A 20 -2.16 18.38 -23.52
C GLU A 20 -1.38 19.26 -24.52
N HIS A 21 -0.90 18.64 -25.60
CA HIS A 21 -0.91 19.28 -26.90
C HIS A 21 -2.34 19.19 -27.40
N ILE A 22 -2.81 20.21 -28.14
CA ILE A 22 -4.21 20.44 -28.60
C ILE A 22 -4.91 21.36 -27.57
N LEU A 23 -5.12 22.67 -27.74
CA LEU A 23 -5.47 23.47 -28.93
C LEU A 23 -4.91 24.89 -28.85
N GLN A 24 -4.45 25.38 -30.00
CA GLN A 24 -4.13 26.77 -30.25
C GLN A 24 -5.35 27.37 -31.00
N SER A 25 -6.29 28.00 -30.29
CA SER A 25 -7.30 28.90 -30.89
C SER A 25 -8.06 29.72 -29.84
N ASP A 26 -8.11 31.02 -30.14
CA ASP A 26 -8.93 32.13 -29.65
C ASP A 26 -9.43 32.13 -28.18
N GLY A 27 -8.84 33.04 -27.42
CA GLY A 27 -8.84 33.09 -25.95
C GLY A 27 -10.19 33.24 -25.24
N LEU A 28 -11.31 33.46 -25.93
CA LEU A 28 -12.63 33.50 -25.28
C LEU A 28 -13.20 32.08 -25.09
N LEU A 29 -13.11 31.21 -26.11
CA LEU A 29 -13.60 29.83 -26.04
C LEU A 29 -12.73 28.96 -25.14
N ALA A 30 -11.42 29.23 -25.08
CA ALA A 30 -10.51 28.57 -24.16
C ALA A 30 -10.87 28.81 -22.68
N GLN A 31 -11.34 30.03 -22.34
CA GLN A 31 -11.74 30.38 -20.96
C GLN A 31 -13.05 29.69 -20.55
N PHE A 32 -14.01 29.61 -21.46
CA PHE A 32 -15.29 28.91 -21.24
C PHE A 32 -15.11 27.38 -21.17
N ALA A 33 -14.26 26.80 -22.04
CA ALA A 33 -13.92 25.38 -21.99
C ALA A 33 -13.12 25.00 -20.74
N ALA A 34 -12.19 25.85 -20.28
CA ALA A 34 -11.43 25.61 -19.05
C ALA A 34 -12.33 25.54 -17.81
N THR A 35 -13.44 26.28 -17.80
CA THR A 35 -14.42 26.25 -16.70
C THR A 35 -15.28 24.97 -16.74
N LEU A 36 -15.65 24.49 -17.94
CA LEU A 36 -16.43 23.25 -18.12
C LEU A 36 -15.61 21.95 -18.02
N LEU A 37 -14.29 22.02 -18.21
CA LEU A 37 -13.36 20.88 -18.03
C LEU A 37 -12.76 20.81 -16.60
N SER A 38 -13.07 21.79 -15.74
CA SER A 38 -12.53 21.90 -14.38
C SER A 38 -13.23 20.98 -13.37
N GLU A 39 -14.16 20.11 -13.76
CA GLU A 39 -14.87 19.24 -12.80
C GLU A 39 -14.02 18.09 -12.24
N SER A 40 -12.74 17.91 -12.62
CA SER A 40 -11.92 16.87 -11.97
C SER A 40 -10.41 17.08 -11.98
N LYS A 41 -9.92 18.33 -11.87
CA LYS A 41 -8.49 18.55 -11.54
C LYS A 41 -8.25 18.67 -10.04
N ALA A 42 -8.90 17.79 -9.26
CA ALA A 42 -8.54 17.62 -7.86
C ALA A 42 -7.12 17.04 -7.81
N LYS A 43 -6.21 17.73 -7.12
CA LYS A 43 -4.84 17.27 -6.88
C LYS A 43 -4.94 15.95 -6.09
N ARG A 44 -4.85 14.82 -6.80
CA ARG A 44 -5.05 13.50 -6.21
C ARG A 44 -3.84 13.14 -5.38
N GLU A 45 -4.05 12.96 -4.08
CA GLU A 45 -3.02 12.44 -3.18
C GLU A 45 -2.91 10.93 -3.37
N GLU A 46 -1.68 10.44 -3.48
CA GLU A 46 -1.38 9.01 -3.64
C GLU A 46 -1.74 8.28 -2.33
N GLY A 47 -2.69 7.35 -2.42
CA GLY A 47 -3.12 6.51 -1.31
C GLY A 47 -2.55 5.10 -1.43
N TRP A 48 -2.02 4.58 -0.34
CA TRP A 48 -1.53 3.22 -0.25
C TRP A 48 -2.32 2.45 0.79
N TRP A 49 -2.60 1.19 0.50
CA TRP A 49 -3.23 0.26 1.42
C TRP A 49 -2.22 -0.76 1.87
N VAL A 50 -2.05 -0.85 3.18
CA VAL A 50 -1.31 -1.94 3.81
C VAL A 50 -2.36 -2.88 4.42
N VAL A 51 -2.38 -4.14 3.99
CA VAL A 51 -3.38 -5.14 4.38
C VAL A 51 -2.67 -6.39 4.85
N ILE A 52 -3.13 -6.97 5.95
CA ILE A 52 -2.70 -8.29 6.40
C ILE A 52 -3.92 -9.20 6.35
N GLY A 53 -3.78 -10.38 5.76
CA GLY A 53 -4.83 -11.38 5.70
C GLY A 53 -4.30 -12.79 5.56
N ASP A 54 -5.18 -13.76 5.76
CA ASP A 54 -4.93 -15.16 5.47
C ASP A 54 -5.59 -15.53 4.13
N PRO A 55 -4.82 -15.85 3.09
CA PRO A 55 -5.37 -16.24 1.80
C PRO A 55 -6.05 -17.61 1.80
N LYS A 56 -5.75 -18.50 2.76
CA LYS A 56 -6.37 -19.83 2.84
C LYS A 56 -7.81 -19.77 3.34
N SER A 57 -8.02 -18.99 4.40
CA SER A 57 -9.36 -18.75 4.96
C SER A 57 -10.08 -17.55 4.34
N ASN A 58 -9.40 -16.81 3.44
CA ASN A 58 -9.88 -15.56 2.85
C ASN A 58 -10.32 -14.54 3.92
N THR A 59 -9.58 -14.46 5.02
CA THR A 59 -9.89 -13.58 6.15
C THR A 59 -8.97 -12.37 6.15
N LEU A 60 -9.55 -11.18 6.29
CA LEU A 60 -8.81 -9.93 6.48
C LEU A 60 -8.58 -9.68 7.97
N LEU A 61 -7.33 -9.58 8.39
CA LEU A 61 -6.94 -9.41 9.78
C LEU A 61 -6.82 -7.93 10.16
N SER A 62 -6.16 -7.15 9.30
CA SER A 62 -6.01 -5.71 9.51
C SER A 62 -5.81 -4.99 8.18
N ILE A 63 -6.35 -3.78 8.09
CA ILE A 63 -6.20 -2.90 6.94
C ILE A 63 -5.95 -1.47 7.41
N LYS A 64 -5.01 -0.80 6.75
CA LYS A 64 -4.68 0.60 7.04
C LYS A 64 -4.40 1.36 5.76
N ARG A 65 -5.06 2.52 5.61
CA ARG A 65 -4.73 3.49 4.55
C ARG A 65 -3.56 4.35 5.01
N VAL A 66 -2.60 4.56 4.12
CA VAL A 66 -1.35 5.26 4.37
C VAL A 66 -1.12 6.24 3.23
N SER A 67 -0.79 7.49 3.56
CA SER A 67 -0.23 8.44 2.61
C SER A 67 1.29 8.34 2.65
N LEU A 68 1.90 8.12 1.48
CA LEU A 68 3.35 8.03 1.38
C LEU A 68 3.90 9.33 0.80
N GLY A 69 4.77 9.98 1.59
CA GLY A 69 5.69 10.99 1.08
C GLY A 69 6.96 10.32 0.56
N ARG A 70 8.07 10.48 1.28
CA ARG A 70 9.34 9.82 0.94
C ARG A 70 9.50 8.44 1.59
N SER A 71 9.03 8.29 2.83
CA SER A 71 8.98 7.04 3.57
C SER A 71 7.95 7.17 4.69
N ALA A 72 7.35 6.06 5.10
CA ALA A 72 6.49 6.00 6.28
C ALA A 72 6.78 4.73 7.07
N LYS A 73 6.74 4.84 8.40
CA LYS A 73 6.74 3.67 9.28
C LYS A 73 5.29 3.44 9.71
N VAL A 74 4.76 2.28 9.38
CA VAL A 74 3.36 1.92 9.65
C VAL A 74 3.35 0.76 10.63
N ARG A 75 2.61 0.93 11.72
CA ARG A 75 2.26 -0.18 12.62
C ARG A 75 0.86 -0.66 12.26
N LEU A 76 0.74 -1.98 12.11
CA LEU A 76 -0.53 -2.70 11.98
C LEU A 76 -0.59 -3.67 13.15
N ASP A 77 -1.65 -3.54 13.93
CA ASP A 77 -1.93 -4.39 15.08
C ASP A 77 -3.09 -5.31 14.67
N PHE A 78 -2.94 -6.61 14.93
CA PHE A 78 -3.97 -7.60 14.69
C PHE A 78 -3.93 -8.66 15.77
N VAL A 79 -5.06 -9.33 16.00
CA VAL A 79 -5.18 -10.41 16.99
C VAL A 79 -5.03 -11.74 16.26
N CYS A 80 -4.04 -12.53 16.67
CA CYS A 80 -3.90 -13.90 16.19
C CYS A 80 -5.03 -14.78 16.74
N GLY A 81 -5.50 -15.71 15.93
CA GLY A 81 -6.54 -16.67 16.31
C GLY A 81 -6.02 -17.80 17.21
N ALA A 82 -6.51 -19.01 16.97
CA ALA A 82 -6.13 -20.21 17.73
C ALA A 82 -4.60 -20.42 17.77
N PRO A 83 -4.07 -21.07 18.81
CA PRO A 83 -2.67 -21.50 18.87
C PRO A 83 -2.30 -22.36 17.65
N GLY A 84 -1.06 -22.23 17.19
CA GLY A 84 -0.53 -22.96 16.04
C GLY A 84 0.13 -22.09 14.99
N ARG A 85 0.52 -22.73 13.88
CA ARG A 85 1.25 -22.11 12.78
C ARG A 85 0.31 -21.52 11.76
N HIS A 86 0.36 -20.19 11.62
CA HIS A 86 -0.46 -19.43 10.67
C HIS A 86 0.40 -18.87 9.55
N ASN A 87 -0.12 -18.96 8.33
CA ASN A 87 0.54 -18.40 7.15
C ASN A 87 -0.24 -17.17 6.73
N TYR A 88 0.33 -15.99 6.96
CA TYR A 88 -0.29 -14.72 6.61
C TYR A 88 0.39 -14.09 5.40
N THR A 89 -0.35 -13.20 4.75
CA THR A 89 0.12 -12.43 3.61
C THR A 89 -0.09 -10.94 3.89
N LEU A 90 0.98 -10.18 3.72
CA LEU A 90 0.99 -8.72 3.72
C LEU A 90 0.85 -8.24 2.27
N TYR A 91 -0.21 -7.48 2.00
CA TYR A 91 -0.44 -6.80 0.74
C TYR A 91 -0.15 -5.31 0.90
N PHE A 92 0.60 -4.77 -0.06
CA PHE A 92 0.86 -3.35 -0.17
C PHE A 92 0.36 -2.90 -1.55
N MET A 93 -0.81 -2.24 -1.57
CA MET A 93 -1.55 -1.92 -2.80
C MET A 93 -1.62 -0.42 -3.02
N SER A 94 -1.45 0.03 -4.26
CA SER A 94 -1.60 1.43 -4.65
C SER A 94 -3.00 1.72 -5.17
N ASP A 95 -3.57 2.87 -4.80
CA ASP A 95 -4.85 3.33 -5.37
C ASP A 95 -4.70 4.16 -6.67
N ALA A 96 -3.45 4.37 -7.13
CA ALA A 96 -3.12 5.26 -8.23
C ALA A 96 -2.17 4.64 -9.28
N TYR A 97 -1.42 3.59 -8.93
CA TYR A 97 -0.43 2.98 -9.81
C TYR A 97 -0.69 1.49 -10.02
N LEU A 98 -0.95 1.11 -11.28
CA LEU A 98 -1.03 -0.29 -11.67
C LEU A 98 0.36 -0.93 -11.67
N GLY A 99 0.47 -2.14 -11.13
CA GLY A 99 1.73 -2.92 -11.09
C GLY A 99 2.71 -2.52 -9.99
N ALA A 100 2.33 -1.58 -9.11
CA ALA A 100 3.10 -1.22 -7.91
C ALA A 100 2.71 -2.07 -6.69
N ASP A 101 1.76 -2.99 -6.84
CA ASP A 101 1.27 -3.85 -5.76
C ASP A 101 2.31 -4.92 -5.39
N GLN A 102 2.51 -5.13 -4.10
CA GLN A 102 3.47 -6.09 -3.57
C GLN A 102 2.79 -7.05 -2.61
N GLU A 103 3.19 -8.32 -2.68
CA GLU A 103 2.71 -9.40 -1.82
C GLU A 103 3.89 -10.03 -1.06
N TYR A 104 3.78 -10.09 0.26
CA TYR A 104 4.80 -10.68 1.14
C TYR A 104 4.17 -11.74 2.04
N LYS A 105 4.61 -12.99 1.86
CA LYS A 105 4.16 -14.13 2.66
C LYS A 105 5.06 -14.29 3.88
N PHE A 106 4.46 -14.42 5.05
CA PHE A 106 5.18 -14.67 6.30
C PHE A 106 4.40 -15.66 7.17
N ASN A 107 5.11 -16.36 8.04
CA ASN A 107 4.50 -17.33 8.94
C ASN A 107 4.63 -16.83 10.37
N VAL A 108 3.59 -17.02 11.17
CA VAL A 108 3.55 -16.66 12.58
C VAL A 108 3.17 -17.92 13.35
N ASP A 109 4.03 -18.31 14.28
CA ASP A 109 3.78 -19.39 15.22
C ASP A 109 3.22 -18.80 16.51
N VAL A 110 1.98 -19.16 16.86
CA VAL A 110 1.30 -18.72 18.08
C VAL A 110 1.42 -19.84 19.10
N GLU A 111 2.14 -19.58 20.20
CA GLU A 111 2.27 -20.54 21.30
C GLU A 111 1.02 -20.57 22.18
N ASP A 112 0.71 -21.76 22.69
CA ASP A 112 -0.34 -21.94 23.68
C ASP A 112 0.08 -21.32 25.01
N ALA A 113 -0.80 -20.53 25.62
CA ALA A 113 -0.59 -19.96 26.96
C ALA A 113 -0.53 -21.03 28.08
N ALA A 114 -0.56 -22.33 27.73
CA ALA A 114 -0.57 -23.45 28.67
C ALA A 114 0.81 -24.07 28.95
N SER A 115 1.90 -23.60 28.31
CA SER A 115 3.24 -24.20 28.47
C SER A 115 4.19 -23.50 29.46
N GLU A 116 3.72 -22.55 30.28
CA GLU A 116 4.49 -22.08 31.44
C GLU A 116 4.08 -22.83 32.72
N SER A 117 4.47 -24.11 32.81
CA SER A 117 4.60 -24.80 34.11
C SER A 117 5.76 -25.79 34.06
N SER A 118 6.94 -25.30 34.41
CA SER A 118 8.08 -26.14 34.81
C SER A 118 8.90 -25.36 35.83
N ASP A 119 8.39 -25.35 37.06
CA ASP A 119 9.14 -25.10 38.28
C ASP A 119 10.48 -25.86 38.19
N SER A 120 11.59 -25.13 38.26
CA SER A 120 12.91 -25.71 38.51
C SER A 120 13.18 -25.53 40.00
N GLU A 121 13.25 -26.64 40.74
CA GLU A 121 13.74 -26.71 42.13
C GLU A 121 15.17 -26.19 42.28
#